data_AF-A0A524A0V3-F1
#
_entry.id   AF-A0A524A0V3-F1
#
_cell.length_a   1.000
_cell.length_b   1.000
_cell.length_c   1.000
_cell.angle_alpha   90.00
_cell.angle_beta   90.00
_cell.angle_gamma   90.00
#
_symmetry.space_group_name_H-M   'P 1'
#
loop_
_entity.id
_entity.type
_entity.pdbx_description
1 polymer ?
#
loop_
_entity_poly.entity_id
_entity_poly.type
_entity_poly.pdbx_seq_one_letter_code
_entity_poly.pdbx_strand_id
1 'polypeptide(L)'
;VSLSRILVKLEEGADLEGVKADIEALDPDILGVDIAEEVIDNTSNNILLAGPRRVEELGVYFAALVSSVGIVLIVSTTLRTRLKELTVMAIRGFSSRQLAMTLLVESLGVTLFSIALGLGVGLVMLHGETRLFNAAITLMLERRVVFPPLAQLTLIVVVALLVVSTIIPILFMVRNVSENPMWRTQE
;
A
#
# COMPACT_ATOMS: atom_id res chain seq x y z
N VAL A 1 28.14 -30.72 11.04
CA VAL A 1 28.90 -30.16 9.90
C VAL A 1 28.64 -28.67 9.89
N SER A 2 29.65 -27.85 10.18
CA SER A 2 29.50 -26.38 10.15
C SER A 2 29.55 -25.94 8.70
N LEU A 3 28.40 -25.62 8.10
CA LEU A 3 28.34 -25.08 6.75
C LEU A 3 28.83 -23.63 6.80
N SER A 4 30.07 -23.41 6.35
CA SER A 4 30.65 -22.08 6.23
C SER A 4 30.28 -21.53 4.85
N ARG A 5 29.48 -20.45 4.78
CA ARG A 5 29.16 -19.76 3.52
C ARG A 5 30.07 -18.54 3.37
N ILE A 6 30.70 -18.39 2.22
CA ILE A 6 31.58 -17.26 1.88
C ILE A 6 30.87 -16.42 0.81
N LEU A 7 30.77 -15.10 1.05
CA LEU A 7 30.20 -14.15 0.09
C LEU A 7 31.35 -13.52 -0.70
N VAL A 8 31.28 -13.64 -2.03
CA VAL A 8 32.26 -13.07 -2.95
C VAL A 8 31.55 -12.08 -3.88
N LYS A 9 32.09 -10.87 -4.00
CA LYS A 9 31.60 -9.86 -4.95
C LYS A 9 32.40 -9.99 -6.25
N LEU A 10 31.71 -10.26 -7.35
CA LEU A 10 32.30 -10.33 -8.68
C LEU A 10 32.42 -8.94 -9.31
N GLU A 11 33.35 -8.78 -10.24
CA GLU A 11 33.45 -7.58 -11.09
C GLU A 11 32.27 -7.50 -12.07
N GLU A 12 31.93 -6.27 -12.49
CA GLU A 12 30.82 -6.04 -13.41
C GLU A 12 31.08 -6.70 -14.77
N GLY A 13 30.15 -7.54 -15.24
CA GLY A 13 30.26 -8.26 -16.50
C GLY A 13 31.07 -9.55 -16.46
N ALA A 14 31.41 -10.05 -15.26
CA ALA A 14 32.03 -11.36 -15.10
C ALA A 14 31.11 -12.49 -15.61
N ASP A 15 31.71 -13.51 -16.22
CA ASP A 15 31.00 -14.70 -16.67
C ASP A 15 30.55 -15.55 -15.46
N LEU A 16 29.27 -15.47 -15.14
CA LEU A 16 28.70 -16.07 -13.94
C LEU A 16 28.73 -17.61 -13.98
N GLU A 17 28.49 -18.20 -15.15
CA GLU A 17 28.51 -19.66 -15.33
C GLU A 17 29.93 -20.21 -15.24
N GLY A 18 30.89 -19.53 -15.89
CA GLY A 18 32.31 -19.88 -15.82
C GLY A 18 32.87 -19.79 -14.40
N VAL A 19 32.57 -18.69 -13.68
CA VAL A 19 33.01 -18.50 -12.30
C VAL A 19 32.43 -19.56 -11.35
N LYS A 20 31.17 -19.96 -11.54
CA LYS A 20 30.55 -21.03 -10.75
C LYS A 20 31.27 -22.36 -10.95
N ALA A 21 31.52 -22.73 -12.20
CA ALA A 21 32.23 -23.97 -12.53
C ALA A 21 33.66 -23.97 -11.97
N ASP A 22 34.37 -22.84 -12.05
CA ASP A 22 35.73 -22.70 -11.54
C ASP A 22 35.79 -22.81 -10.00
N ILE A 23 34.80 -22.26 -9.29
CA ILE A 23 34.71 -22.36 -7.83
C ILE A 23 34.31 -23.79 -7.41
N GLU A 24 33.35 -24.41 -8.08
CA GLU A 24 32.96 -25.80 -7.80
C GLU A 24 34.10 -26.80 -8.07
N ALA A 25 34.99 -26.49 -9.02
CA ALA A 25 36.16 -27.30 -9.34
C ALA A 25 37.34 -27.12 -8.36
N LEU A 26 37.31 -26.09 -7.50
CA LEU A 26 38.44 -25.72 -6.64
C LEU A 26 38.66 -26.70 -5.49
N ASP A 27 37.57 -27.24 -4.92
CA ASP A 27 37.63 -28.17 -3.79
C ASP A 27 36.39 -29.09 -3.78
N PRO A 28 36.56 -30.43 -3.72
CA PRO A 28 35.44 -31.38 -3.63
C PRO A 28 34.58 -31.24 -2.36
N ASP A 29 35.04 -30.53 -1.32
CA ASP A 29 34.25 -30.25 -0.11
C ASP A 29 33.25 -29.09 -0.29
N ILE A 30 33.22 -28.44 -1.46
CA ILE A 30 32.27 -27.37 -1.78
C ILE A 30 30.91 -28.01 -2.13
N LEU A 31 29.94 -27.82 -1.23
CA LEU A 31 28.59 -28.40 -1.37
C LEU A 31 27.70 -27.71 -2.40
N GLY A 32 28.06 -26.52 -2.86
CA GLY A 32 27.32 -25.79 -3.89
C GLY A 32 27.64 -24.30 -3.92
N VAL A 33 27.53 -23.71 -5.11
CA VAL A 33 27.76 -22.27 -5.34
C VAL A 33 26.44 -21.64 -5.78
N ASP A 34 25.92 -20.74 -4.95
CA ASP A 34 24.70 -19.97 -5.23
C ASP A 34 25.08 -18.64 -5.92
N ILE A 35 24.67 -18.44 -7.18
CA ILE A 35 24.78 -17.13 -7.83
C ILE A 35 23.55 -16.30 -7.45
N ALA A 36 23.76 -15.11 -6.90
CA ALA A 36 22.67 -14.25 -6.44
C ALA A 36 21.65 -13.92 -7.56
N GLU A 37 22.13 -13.64 -8.78
CA GLU A 37 21.27 -13.31 -9.92
C GLU A 37 20.44 -14.52 -10.38
N GLU A 38 21.06 -15.70 -10.49
CA GLU A 38 20.38 -16.96 -10.82
C GLU A 38 19.32 -17.32 -9.78
N VAL A 39 19.63 -17.14 -8.49
CA VAL A 39 18.68 -17.38 -7.39
C VAL A 39 17.52 -16.40 -7.45
N ILE A 40 17.76 -15.12 -7.76
CA ILE A 40 16.70 -14.12 -7.88
C ILE A 40 15.77 -14.44 -9.06
N ASP A 41 16.34 -14.81 -10.21
CA ASP A 41 15.57 -15.12 -11.40
C ASP A 41 14.77 -16.43 -11.24
N ASN A 42 15.40 -17.49 -10.70
CA ASN A 42 14.71 -18.73 -10.35
C ASN A 42 13.61 -18.50 -9.31
N THR A 43 13.85 -17.67 -8.29
CA THR A 43 12.81 -17.33 -7.29
C THR A 43 11.65 -16.55 -7.90
N SER A 44 11.92 -15.66 -8.86
CA SER A 44 10.91 -14.81 -9.51
C SER A 44 10.06 -15.57 -10.53
N ASN A 45 10.66 -16.56 -11.22
CA ASN A 45 10.01 -17.36 -12.26
C ASN A 45 9.37 -18.64 -11.70
N ASN A 46 9.78 -19.10 -10.51
CA ASN A 46 9.19 -20.27 -9.87
C ASN A 46 7.87 -19.91 -9.16
N ILE A 47 6.76 -20.45 -9.67
CA ILE A 47 5.39 -20.20 -9.19
C ILE A 47 5.23 -20.54 -7.71
N LEU A 48 5.95 -21.54 -7.17
CA LEU A 48 5.84 -21.92 -5.76
C LEU A 48 6.48 -20.91 -4.81
N LEU A 49 7.52 -20.20 -5.26
CA LEU A 49 8.26 -19.22 -4.46
C LEU A 49 7.76 -17.79 -4.71
N ALA A 50 7.34 -17.47 -5.95
CA ALA A 50 6.75 -16.18 -6.32
C ALA A 50 5.23 -16.11 -6.04
N GLY A 51 4.56 -17.25 -5.89
CA GLY A 51 3.11 -17.35 -5.71
C GLY A 51 2.57 -16.52 -4.53
N PRO A 52 3.11 -16.68 -3.30
CA PRO A 52 2.65 -15.90 -2.14
C PRO A 52 2.76 -14.38 -2.35
N ARG A 53 3.88 -13.90 -2.92
CA ARG A 53 4.07 -12.47 -3.22
C ARG A 53 3.02 -11.93 -4.18
N ARG A 54 2.68 -12.67 -5.23
CA ARG A 54 1.63 -12.24 -6.19
C ARG A 54 0.24 -12.21 -5.56
N VAL A 55 -0.04 -13.11 -4.62
CA VAL A 55 -1.31 -13.10 -3.86
C VAL A 55 -1.37 -11.90 -2.91
N GLU A 56 -0.26 -11.54 -2.25
CA GLU A 56 -0.17 -10.33 -1.43
C GLU A 56 -0.43 -9.07 -2.26
N GLU A 57 0.18 -8.95 -3.45
CA GLU A 57 -0.05 -7.83 -4.37
C GLU A 57 -1.52 -7.71 -4.78
N LEU A 58 -2.18 -8.82 -5.11
CA LEU A 58 -3.62 -8.85 -5.37
C LEU A 58 -4.44 -8.42 -4.14
N GLY A 59 -4.03 -8.87 -2.96
CA GLY A 59 -4.62 -8.49 -1.68
C GLY A 59 -4.62 -6.98 -1.46
N VAL A 60 -3.53 -6.30 -1.84
CA VAL A 60 -3.44 -4.82 -1.75
C VAL A 60 -4.48 -4.15 -2.65
N TYR A 61 -4.67 -4.62 -3.90
CA TYR A 61 -5.69 -4.06 -4.78
C TYR A 61 -7.10 -4.26 -4.23
N PHE A 62 -7.40 -5.45 -3.72
CA PHE A 62 -8.70 -5.73 -3.10
C PHE A 62 -8.93 -4.87 -1.85
N ALA A 63 -7.93 -4.75 -0.98
CA ALA A 63 -8.01 -3.92 0.21
C ALA A 63 -8.26 -2.45 -0.14
N ALA A 64 -7.60 -1.93 -1.18
CA ALA A 64 -7.81 -0.57 -1.65
C ALA A 64 -9.25 -0.34 -2.17
N LEU A 65 -9.78 -1.27 -2.96
CA LEU A 65 -11.15 -1.20 -3.47
C LEU A 65 -12.20 -1.25 -2.35
N VAL A 66 -12.07 -2.22 -1.44
CA VAL A 66 -12.99 -2.37 -0.30
C VAL A 66 -12.93 -1.14 0.61
N SER A 67 -11.73 -0.63 0.88
CA SER A 67 -11.55 0.58 1.68
C SER A 67 -12.19 1.81 1.04
N SER A 68 -12.07 1.96 -0.28
CA SER A 68 -12.74 3.05 -1.01
C SER A 68 -14.26 2.96 -0.84
N VAL A 69 -14.87 1.80 -1.13
CA VAL A 69 -16.31 1.63 -0.95
C VAL A 69 -16.75 1.93 0.49
N GLY A 70 -15.98 1.46 1.47
CA GLY A 70 -16.20 1.76 2.89
C GLY A 70 -16.19 3.26 3.20
N ILE A 71 -15.20 4.01 2.68
CA ILE A 71 -15.13 5.46 2.84
C ILE A 71 -16.36 6.14 2.23
N VAL A 72 -16.75 5.77 1.01
CA VAL A 72 -17.95 6.36 0.36
C VAL A 72 -19.17 6.17 1.26
N LEU A 73 -19.37 4.97 1.79
CA LEU A 73 -20.50 4.64 2.66
C LEU A 73 -20.48 5.43 3.97
N ILE A 74 -19.33 5.50 4.65
CA ILE A 74 -19.17 6.24 5.90
C ILE A 74 -19.45 7.72 5.67
N VAL A 75 -18.79 8.34 4.70
CA VAL A 75 -18.95 9.77 4.40
C VAL A 75 -20.38 10.08 3.99
N SER A 76 -20.98 9.27 3.11
CA SER A 76 -22.38 9.45 2.70
C SER A 76 -23.35 9.36 3.87
N THR A 77 -23.11 8.43 4.79
CA THR A 77 -23.96 8.24 5.98
C THR A 77 -23.81 9.43 6.93
N THR A 78 -22.59 9.88 7.20
CA THR A 78 -22.32 11.06 8.04
C THR A 78 -22.96 12.33 7.47
N LEU A 79 -22.92 12.51 6.14
CA LEU A 79 -23.59 13.63 5.49
C LEU A 79 -25.11 13.54 5.60
N ARG A 80 -25.69 12.34 5.51
CA ARG A 80 -27.13 12.12 5.66
C ARG A 80 -27.62 12.38 7.08
N THR A 81 -26.86 11.97 8.10
CA THR A 81 -27.24 12.21 9.50
C THR A 81 -27.21 13.70 9.84
N ARG A 82 -26.33 14.47 9.19
CA ARG A 82 -26.21 15.94 9.38
C ARG A 82 -26.96 16.78 8.35
N LEU A 83 -27.86 16.18 7.56
CA LEU A 83 -28.58 16.88 6.48
C LEU A 83 -29.38 18.09 6.99
N LYS A 84 -29.97 17.98 8.19
CA LYS A 84 -30.70 19.08 8.85
C LYS A 84 -29.79 20.29 9.11
N GLU A 85 -28.58 20.05 9.62
CA GLU A 85 -27.58 21.10 9.88
C GLU A 85 -27.15 21.79 8.59
N LEU A 86 -26.87 21.01 7.54
CA LEU A 86 -26.48 21.52 6.22
C LEU A 86 -27.58 22.37 5.58
N THR A 87 -28.84 21.96 5.75
CA THR A 87 -30.00 22.72 5.25
C THR A 87 -30.13 24.06 5.98
N VAL A 88 -29.95 24.08 7.31
CA VAL A 88 -29.94 25.33 8.10
C VAL A 88 -28.79 26.24 7.66
N MET A 89 -27.60 25.71 7.39
CA MET A 89 -26.49 26.50 6.86
C MET A 89 -26.81 27.11 5.50
N ALA A 90 -27.42 26.35 4.59
CA ALA A 90 -27.83 26.83 3.27
C ALA A 90 -28.88 27.95 3.36
N ILE A 91 -29.91 27.80 4.20
CA ILE A 91 -30.94 28.83 4.43
C ILE A 91 -30.34 30.13 5.00
N ARG A 92 -29.29 30.02 5.82
CA ARG A 92 -28.55 31.18 6.38
C ARG A 92 -27.68 31.92 5.35
N GLY A 93 -27.70 31.51 4.08
CA GLY A 93 -27.00 32.20 3.00
C GLY A 93 -25.60 31.67 2.69
N PHE A 94 -25.24 30.48 3.18
CA PHE A 94 -24.00 29.84 2.74
C PHE A 94 -24.12 29.44 1.27
N SER A 95 -23.14 29.84 0.47
CA SER A 95 -23.03 29.38 -0.92
C SER A 95 -22.70 27.88 -0.97
N SER A 96 -23.12 27.19 -2.03
CA SER A 96 -22.84 25.76 -2.23
C SER A 96 -21.33 25.47 -2.21
N ARG A 97 -20.50 26.43 -2.67
CA ARG A 97 -19.02 26.32 -2.60
C ARG A 97 -18.49 26.38 -1.17
N GLN A 98 -19.02 27.28 -0.34
CA GLN A 98 -18.63 27.37 1.07
C GLN A 98 -19.06 26.12 1.84
N LEU A 99 -20.27 25.62 1.59
CA LEU A 99 -20.76 24.39 2.19
C LEU A 99 -19.88 23.19 1.83
N ALA A 100 -19.53 23.05 0.53
CA ALA A 100 -18.60 22.02 0.07
C ALA A 100 -17.24 22.14 0.73
N MET A 101 -16.67 23.35 0.80
CA MET A 101 -15.33 23.54 1.35
C MET A 101 -15.27 23.23 2.84
N THR A 102 -16.28 23.61 3.63
CA THR A 102 -16.37 23.26 5.05
C THR A 102 -16.44 21.74 5.24
N LEU A 103 -17.31 21.06 4.49
CA LEU A 103 -17.46 19.60 4.55
C LEU A 103 -16.20 18.85 4.09
N LEU A 104 -15.55 19.37 3.04
CA LEU A 104 -14.29 18.83 2.52
C LEU A 104 -13.19 18.96 3.57
N VAL A 105 -13.03 20.12 4.21
CA VAL A 105 -12.00 20.31 5.24
C VAL A 105 -12.23 19.38 6.44
N GLU A 106 -13.48 19.25 6.91
CA GLU A 106 -13.81 18.33 8.00
C GLU A 106 -13.49 16.87 7.63
N SER A 107 -13.98 16.41 6.48
CA SER A 107 -13.87 15.00 6.08
C SER A 107 -12.45 14.65 5.61
N LEU A 108 -11.81 15.52 4.84
CA LEU A 108 -10.42 15.32 4.40
C LEU A 108 -9.44 15.39 5.56
N GLY A 109 -9.69 16.23 6.58
CA GLY A 109 -8.85 16.26 7.78
C GLY A 109 -8.78 14.89 8.46
N VAL A 110 -9.93 14.25 8.64
CA VAL A 110 -10.02 12.90 9.23
C VAL A 110 -9.42 11.83 8.30
N THR A 111 -9.69 11.91 7.00
CA THR A 111 -9.13 10.96 6.02
C THR A 111 -7.60 11.05 5.95
N LEU A 112 -7.04 12.26 5.85
CA LEU A 112 -5.60 12.47 5.79
C LEU A 112 -4.90 12.02 7.08
N PHE A 113 -5.51 12.30 8.23
CA PHE A 113 -5.00 11.81 9.51
C PHE A 113 -5.00 10.28 9.58
N SER A 114 -6.08 9.63 9.12
CA SER A 114 -6.17 8.17 9.06
C SER A 114 -5.13 7.56 8.11
N ILE A 115 -4.88 8.20 6.96
CA ILE A 115 -3.83 7.77 6.01
C ILE A 115 -2.45 7.88 6.65
N ALA A 116 -2.15 8.99 7.34
CA ALA A 116 -0.88 9.18 8.03
C ALA A 116 -0.66 8.10 9.10
N LEU A 117 -1.69 7.78 9.89
CA LEU A 117 -1.64 6.69 10.86
C LEU A 117 -1.43 5.33 10.18
N GLY A 118 -2.17 5.04 9.09
CA GLY A 118 -2.01 3.80 8.33
C GLY A 118 -0.60 3.61 7.77
N LEU A 119 0.01 4.68 7.24
CA LEU A 119 1.40 4.68 6.80
C LEU A 119 2.37 4.41 7.97
N GLY A 120 2.14 5.04 9.12
CA GLY A 120 2.94 4.81 10.33
C GLY A 120 2.89 3.34 10.78
N VAL A 121 1.69 2.76 10.87
CA VAL A 121 1.50 1.35 11.22
C VAL A 121 2.15 0.43 10.18
N GLY A 122 1.97 0.72 8.89
CA GLY A 122 2.60 -0.04 7.80
C GLY A 122 4.12 -0.03 7.87
N LEU A 123 4.75 1.11 8.19
CA LEU A 123 6.20 1.20 8.37
C LEU A 123 6.68 0.37 9.56
N VAL A 124 5.97 0.41 10.70
CA VAL A 124 6.31 -0.40 11.87
C VAL A 124 6.20 -1.89 11.56
N MET A 125 5.13 -2.30 10.89
CA MET A 125 4.91 -3.70 10.50
C MET A 125 6.01 -4.18 9.55
N LEU A 126 6.34 -3.40 8.52
CA LEU A 126 7.39 -3.74 7.56
C LEU A 126 8.76 -3.93 8.23
N HIS A 127 9.13 -3.04 9.15
CA HIS A 127 10.38 -3.19 9.92
C HIS A 127 10.32 -4.39 10.87
N GLY A 128 9.17 -4.65 11.48
CA GLY A 128 8.94 -5.81 12.34
C GLY A 128 9.10 -7.12 11.58
N GLU A 129 8.44 -7.26 10.45
CA GLU A 129 8.55 -8.44 9.58
C GLU A 129 9.97 -8.65 9.08
N THR A 130 10.67 -7.59 8.67
CA THR A 130 12.06 -7.69 8.21
C THR A 130 12.98 -8.19 9.32
N ARG A 131 12.82 -7.68 10.55
CA ARG A 131 13.61 -8.12 11.71
C ARG A 131 13.30 -9.57 12.10
N LEU A 132 12.03 -9.95 12.13
CA LEU A 132 11.60 -11.32 12.43
C LEU A 132 12.13 -12.30 11.39
N PHE A 133 12.07 -11.93 10.10
CA PHE A 133 12.59 -12.75 9.02
C PHE A 133 14.11 -12.90 9.10
N ASN A 134 14.85 -11.81 9.32
CA ASN A 134 16.31 -11.85 9.47
C ASN A 134 16.75 -12.62 10.73
N ALA A 135 15.95 -12.61 11.80
CA ALA A 135 16.22 -13.39 13.00
C ALA A 135 15.89 -14.88 12.83
N ALA A 136 14.84 -15.21 12.07
CA ALA A 136 14.39 -16.57 11.83
C ALA A 136 15.26 -17.30 10.79
N ILE A 137 15.75 -16.58 9.78
CA ILE A 137 16.63 -17.12 8.76
C ILE A 137 18.08 -16.80 9.15
N THR A 138 18.78 -17.78 9.73
CA THR A 138 20.22 -17.73 10.08
C THR A 138 21.16 -17.73 8.86
N LEU A 139 20.69 -17.28 7.69
CA LEU A 139 21.53 -17.08 6.51
C LEU A 139 22.19 -15.70 6.58
N MET A 140 23.46 -15.61 6.16
CA MET A 140 24.30 -14.39 6.16
C MET A 140 23.78 -13.24 5.24
N LEU A 141 22.57 -13.35 4.70
CA LEU A 141 21.95 -12.36 3.82
C LEU A 141 20.86 -11.61 4.59
N GLU A 142 21.19 -10.41 5.05
CA GLU A 142 20.19 -9.52 5.65
C GLU A 142 19.19 -9.06 4.57
N ARG A 143 17.90 -9.36 4.78
CA ARG A 143 16.85 -8.81 3.92
C ARG A 143 16.75 -7.31 4.17
N ARG A 144 16.94 -6.52 3.12
CA ARG A 144 16.78 -5.06 3.14
C ARG A 144 15.45 -4.67 2.52
N VAL A 145 14.77 -3.72 3.15
CA VAL A 145 13.59 -3.07 2.58
C VAL A 145 14.05 -2.15 1.44
N VAL A 146 13.61 -2.45 0.23
CA VAL A 146 13.77 -1.60 -0.95
C VAL A 146 12.38 -1.31 -1.48
N PHE A 147 12.12 -0.06 -1.87
CA PHE A 147 10.85 0.36 -2.46
C PHE A 147 11.03 0.52 -3.98
N PRO A 148 10.62 -0.47 -4.80
CA PRO A 148 10.63 -0.32 -6.24
C PRO A 148 9.73 0.82 -6.69
N PRO A 149 10.03 1.51 -7.81
CA PRO A 149 9.20 2.59 -8.34
C PRO A 149 7.73 2.19 -8.53
N LEU A 150 7.48 0.94 -8.96
CA LEU A 150 6.12 0.42 -9.12
C LEU A 150 5.35 0.37 -7.79
N ALA A 151 5.99 -0.03 -6.69
CA ALA A 151 5.37 -0.06 -5.37
C ALA A 151 5.07 1.35 -4.84
N GLN A 152 5.86 2.35 -5.21
CA GLN A 152 5.59 3.74 -4.88
C GLN A 152 4.37 4.27 -5.65
N LEU A 153 4.27 3.93 -6.95
CA LEU A 153 3.11 4.27 -7.77
C LEU A 153 1.83 3.64 -7.25
N THR A 154 1.85 2.36 -6.88
CA THR A 154 0.66 1.70 -6.31
C THR A 154 0.22 2.39 -5.02
N LEU A 155 1.15 2.74 -4.13
CA LEU A 155 0.84 3.47 -2.89
C LEU A 155 0.20 4.84 -3.18
N ILE A 156 0.74 5.59 -4.14
CA ILE A 156 0.17 6.88 -4.57
C ILE A 156 -1.25 6.68 -5.12
N VAL A 157 -1.47 5.66 -5.95
CA VAL A 157 -2.78 5.35 -6.52
C VAL A 157 -3.78 5.00 -5.43
N VAL A 158 -3.39 4.19 -4.43
CA VAL A 158 -4.25 3.86 -3.29
C VAL A 158 -4.62 5.12 -2.51
N VAL A 159 -3.64 5.95 -2.15
CA VAL A 159 -3.89 7.21 -1.43
C VAL A 159 -4.82 8.13 -2.23
N ALA A 160 -4.56 8.31 -3.53
CA ALA A 160 -5.39 9.11 -4.41
C ALA A 160 -6.82 8.55 -4.48
N LEU A 161 -6.98 7.23 -4.58
CA LEU A 161 -8.27 6.56 -4.59
C LEU A 161 -9.05 6.85 -3.30
N LEU A 162 -8.44 6.74 -2.12
CA LEU A 162 -9.09 7.03 -0.84
C LEU A 162 -9.51 8.51 -0.71
N VAL A 163 -8.68 9.43 -1.20
CA VAL A 163 -9.00 10.87 -1.21
C VAL A 163 -10.17 11.15 -2.16
N VAL A 164 -10.12 10.65 -3.39
CA VAL A 164 -11.21 10.78 -4.36
C VAL A 164 -12.51 10.18 -3.81
N SER A 165 -12.41 9.03 -3.16
CA SER A 165 -13.53 8.35 -2.50
C SER A 165 -14.17 9.17 -1.38
N THR A 166 -13.42 10.06 -0.74
CA THR A 166 -13.94 11.01 0.26
C THR A 166 -14.63 12.19 -0.41
N ILE A 167 -14.07 12.71 -1.51
CA ILE A 167 -14.53 13.92 -2.20
C ILE A 167 -15.85 13.70 -2.96
N ILE A 168 -15.97 12.58 -3.69
CA ILE A 168 -17.14 12.27 -4.53
C ILE A 168 -18.48 12.42 -3.78
N PRO A 169 -18.72 11.74 -2.64
CA PRO A 169 -20.00 11.82 -1.95
C PRO A 169 -20.32 13.22 -1.43
N ILE A 170 -19.31 14.01 -1.05
CA ILE A 170 -19.48 15.40 -0.59
C ILE A 170 -19.98 16.28 -1.74
N LEU A 171 -19.34 16.19 -2.90
CA LEU A 171 -19.75 16.95 -4.08
C LEU A 171 -21.18 16.59 -4.52
N PHE A 172 -21.52 15.30 -4.51
CA PHE A 172 -22.86 14.82 -4.83
C PHE A 172 -23.91 15.38 -3.85
N MET A 173 -23.63 15.33 -2.55
CA MET A 173 -24.53 15.82 -1.50
C MET A 173 -24.79 17.33 -1.61
N VAL A 174 -23.72 18.12 -1.76
CA VAL A 174 -23.83 19.58 -1.85
C VAL A 174 -24.65 19.99 -3.07
N ARG A 175 -24.44 19.32 -4.21
CA ARG A 175 -25.22 19.55 -5.41
C ARG A 175 -26.70 19.25 -5.17
N ASN A 176 -26.99 18.10 -4.53
CA ASN A 176 -28.37 17.73 -4.22
C ASN A 176 -29.08 18.73 -3.29
N VAL A 177 -28.38 19.22 -2.26
CA VAL A 177 -28.93 20.24 -1.33
C VAL A 177 -29.19 21.58 -2.04
N SER A 178 -28.34 21.94 -3.01
CA SER A 178 -28.48 23.17 -3.79
C SER A 178 -29.61 23.13 -4.82
N GLU A 179 -29.83 21.98 -5.47
CA GLU A 179 -30.84 21.82 -6.52
C GLU A 179 -32.23 21.52 -5.94
N ASN A 180 -32.32 20.81 -4.81
CA ASN A 180 -33.58 20.46 -4.15
C ASN A 180 -33.42 20.57 -2.63
N PRO A 181 -33.65 21.74 -2.01
CA PRO A 181 -33.70 21.88 -0.56
C PRO A 181 -34.95 21.15 -0.04
N MET A 182 -34.89 19.82 0.03
CA MET A 182 -35.98 19.00 0.49
C MET A 182 -36.05 19.07 2.01
N TRP A 183 -37.03 19.81 2.52
CA TRP A 183 -37.52 19.65 3.88
C TRP A 183 -38.29 18.33 3.93
N ARG A 184 -37.60 17.19 4.08
CA ARG A 184 -38.29 15.94 4.46
C ARG A 184 -38.72 16.08 5.91
N THR A 185 -39.91 16.63 6.12
CA THR A 185 -40.77 16.35 7.27
C THR A 185 -41.21 14.90 7.14
N GLN A 186 -40.41 13.98 7.69
CA GLN A 186 -40.94 12.68 8.09
C GLN A 186 -40.79 12.62 9.60
N GLU A 187 -41.96 12.75 10.23
CA GLU A 187 -42.26 12.16 11.54
C GLU A 187 -41.87 10.68 11.57
#